data_AF-A0AAW0J8R7-F1
#
_entry.id   AF-A0AAW0J8R7-F1
#
_cell.length_a   1.000
_cell.length_b   1.000
_cell.length_c   1.000
_cell.angle_alpha   90.00
_cell.angle_beta   90.00
_cell.angle_gamma   90.00
#
_symmetry.space_group_name_H-M   'P 1'
#
loop_
_entity.id
_entity.type
_entity.pdbx_description
1 polymer ?
#
loop_
_entity_poly.entity_id
_entity_poly.type
_entity_poly.pdbx_seq_one_letter_code
_entity_poly.pdbx_strand_id
1 'polypeptide(L)' 'MKHESVAEHTNFQMLKELSPYVKFVHFTANQVILEATQGDHEVHSFIFDIMEGVQWPPLMAEVAMGKSTFLEITAIIVD' A
#
# COMPACT_ATOMS: atom_id res chain seq x y z
N MET A 1 -6.85 24.21 -9.48
CA MET A 1 -6.19 23.94 -8.18
C MET A 1 -7.12 23.32 -7.13
N LYS A 2 -7.83 24.04 -6.24
CA LYS A 2 -8.64 23.36 -5.18
C LYS A 2 -9.78 22.47 -5.70
N HIS A 3 -10.47 22.87 -6.77
CA HIS A 3 -11.54 22.08 -7.37
C HIS A 3 -11.04 20.86 -8.15
N GLU A 4 -9.77 20.86 -8.56
CA GLU A 4 -9.13 19.81 -9.35
C GLU A 4 -8.71 18.65 -8.44
N SER A 5 -8.07 18.98 -7.31
CA SER A 5 -7.69 18.03 -6.26
C SER A 5 -8.89 17.28 -5.67
N VAL A 6 -10.04 17.93 -5.48
CA VAL A 6 -11.27 17.26 -5.01
C VAL A 6 -11.84 16.32 -6.07
N ALA A 7 -11.77 16.69 -7.36
CA ALA A 7 -12.25 15.85 -8.45
C ALA A 7 -11.35 14.61 -8.63
N GLU A 8 -10.03 14.76 -8.50
CA GLU A 8 -9.07 13.64 -8.54
C GLU A 8 -9.30 12.65 -7.39
N HIS A 9 -9.50 13.15 -6.17
CA HIS A 9 -9.82 12.31 -5.01
C HIS A 9 -11.10 11.50 -5.22
N THR A 10 -12.15 12.15 -5.75
CA THR A 10 -13.45 11.51 -6.03
C THR A 10 -13.33 10.47 -7.15
N ASN A 11 -12.56 10.74 -8.20
CA ASN A 11 -12.31 9.81 -9.31
C ASN A 11 -11.58 8.56 -8.84
N PHE A 12 -10.56 8.72 -7.99
CA PHE A 12 -9.82 7.59 -7.43
C PHE A 12 -10.70 6.73 -6.50
N GLN A 13 -11.56 7.36 -5.70
CA GLN A 13 -12.55 6.65 -4.89
C GLN A 13 -13.54 5.85 -5.75
N MET A 14 -14.10 6.46 -6.79
CA MET A 14 -14.97 5.77 -7.75
C MET A 14 -14.25 4.59 -8.42
N LEU A 15 -12.98 4.75 -8.82
CA LEU A 15 -12.21 3.65 -9.42
C LEU A 15 -12.01 2.49 -8.43
N LYS A 16 -11.72 2.77 -7.15
CA LYS A 16 -11.60 1.73 -6.11
C LYS A 16 -12.89 0.97 -5.85
N GLU A 17 -14.03 1.64 -5.92
CA GLU A 17 -15.34 1.03 -5.64
C GLU A 17 -15.90 0.28 -6.84
N LEU A 18 -15.73 0.82 -8.05
CA LEU A 18 -16.34 0.30 -9.27
C LEU A 18 -15.45 -0.70 -10.02
N SER A 19 -14.16 -0.79 -9.70
CA SER A 19 -13.21 -1.65 -10.38
C SER A 19 -12.35 -2.46 -9.41
N PRO A 20 -12.03 -3.72 -9.74
CA PRO A 20 -11.10 -4.52 -8.93
C PRO A 20 -9.65 -4.04 -9.10
N TYR A 21 -9.35 -3.14 -10.03
CA TYR A 21 -7.98 -2.81 -10.43
C TYR A 21 -7.08 -2.39 -9.26
N VAL A 22 -7.54 -1.45 -8.44
CA VAL A 22 -6.74 -0.95 -7.31
C VAL A 22 -6.51 -2.05 -6.26
N LYS A 23 -7.54 -2.86 -5.98
CA LYS A 23 -7.43 -4.00 -5.06
C LYS A 23 -6.48 -5.08 -5.59
N PHE A 24 -6.55 -5.36 -6.90
CA PHE A 24 -5.69 -6.32 -7.57
C PHE A 24 -4.23 -5.90 -7.47
N VAL A 25 -3.90 -4.65 -7.80
CA VAL A 25 -2.52 -4.14 -7.73
C VAL A 25 -2.00 -4.20 -6.29
N HIS A 26 -2.79 -3.76 -5.30
CA HIS A 26 -2.39 -3.85 -3.88
C HIS A 26 -2.14 -5.30 -3.45
N PHE A 27 -3.03 -6.23 -3.82
CA PHE A 27 -2.87 -7.64 -3.48
C PHE A 27 -1.60 -8.23 -4.11
N THR A 28 -1.41 -8.02 -5.41
CA THR A 28 -0.22 -8.51 -6.13
C THR A 28 1.06 -7.91 -5.57
N ALA A 29 1.09 -6.61 -5.27
CA ALA A 29 2.24 -5.96 -4.66
C ALA A 29 2.56 -6.54 -3.28
N ASN A 30 1.54 -6.74 -2.44
CA ASN A 30 1.73 -7.32 -1.11
C ASN A 30 2.27 -8.75 -1.19
N GLN A 31 1.77 -9.58 -2.11
CA GLN A 31 2.30 -10.95 -2.29
C GLN A 31 3.78 -10.93 -2.70
N VAL A 32 4.16 -10.06 -3.64
CA VAL A 32 5.57 -9.93 -4.05
C VAL A 32 6.46 -9.46 -2.89
N ILE A 33 6.00 -8.50 -2.09
CA ILE A 33 6.74 -8.04 -0.90
C ILE A 33 6.92 -9.21 0.08
N LEU A 34 5.85 -9.93 0.42
CA LEU A 34 5.89 -11.04 1.37
C LEU A 34 6.83 -12.16 0.92
N GLU A 35 6.80 -12.51 -0.37
CA GLU A 35 7.70 -13.49 -0.96
C GLU A 35 9.15 -13.01 -0.92
N ALA A 36 9.40 -11.74 -1.26
CA ALA A 36 10.74 -11.17 -1.28
C ALA A 36 11.37 -11.04 0.11
N THR A 37 10.56 -10.85 1.15
CA THR A 37 11.01 -10.66 2.54
C THR A 37 10.85 -11.91 3.40
N GLN A 38 10.57 -13.07 2.78
CA GLN A 38 10.27 -14.29 3.51
C GLN A 38 11.50 -14.75 4.32
N GLY A 39 11.36 -14.79 5.65
CA GLY A 39 12.42 -15.21 6.56
C GLY A 39 13.29 -14.08 7.10
N ASP A 40 13.06 -12.83 6.64
CA ASP A 40 13.74 -11.66 7.18
C ASP A 40 13.12 -11.24 8.53
N HIS A 41 13.98 -10.82 9.45
CA HIS A 41 13.58 -10.34 10.78
C HIS A 41 13.21 -8.85 10.80
N GLU A 42 13.66 -8.11 9.79
CA GLU A 42 13.53 -6.67 9.64
C GLU A 42 13.21 -6.33 8.19
N VAL A 43 12.08 -5.66 7.95
CA VAL A 43 11.62 -5.27 6.62
C VAL A 43 11.44 -3.77 6.56
N HIS A 44 12.10 -3.11 5.60
CA HIS A 44 11.94 -1.68 5.34
C HIS A 44 11.42 -1.44 3.93
N SER A 45 10.23 -0.88 3.81
CA SER A 45 9.62 -0.52 2.52
C SER A 45 9.66 1.00 2.28
N PHE A 46 10.14 1.36 1.10
CA PHE A 46 10.06 2.73 0.56
C PHE A 46 8.87 2.84 -0.39
N ILE A 47 8.01 3.83 -0.15
CA ILE A 47 6.80 4.04 -0.94
C ILE A 47 6.83 5.43 -1.54
N PHE A 48 6.54 5.51 -2.83
CA PHE A 48 6.23 6.76 -3.50
C PHE A 48 4.71 6.92 -3.52
N ASP A 49 4.23 8.00 -2.93
CA ASP A 49 2.81 8.33 -2.76
C ASP A 49 1.98 7.26 -2.01
N ILE A 50 1.79 7.47 -0.71
CA ILE A 50 1.01 6.56 0.15
C ILE A 50 -0.50 6.63 -0.14
N MET A 51 -0.97 7.66 -0.86
CA MET A 51 -2.39 7.94 -1.08
C MET A 51 -3.18 7.84 0.25
N GLU A 52 -4.23 7.00 0.29
CA GLU A 52 -5.02 6.73 1.52
C GLU A 52 -4.43 5.61 2.39
N GLY A 53 -3.32 5.00 1.99
CA GLY A 53 -2.62 3.97 2.76
C GLY A 53 -3.32 2.61 2.86
N VAL A 54 -4.39 2.36 2.10
CA VAL A 54 -5.23 1.15 2.22
C VAL A 54 -4.52 -0.17 1.86
N GLN A 55 -3.37 -0.10 1.19
CA GLN A 55 -2.54 -1.26 0.88
C GLN A 55 -1.88 -1.88 2.13
N TRP A 56 -1.51 -1.04 3.11
CA TRP A 56 -0.59 -1.42 4.18
C TRP A 56 -1.22 -2.24 5.31
N PRO A 57 -2.46 -1.98 5.77
CA PRO A 57 -3.07 -2.79 6.82
C PRO A 57 -3.11 -4.31 6.55
N PRO A 58 -3.51 -4.80 5.35
CA PRO A 58 -3.44 -6.23 5.07
C PRO A 58 -2.01 -6.77 5.01
N LEU A 59 -1.05 -6.01 4.47
CA LEU A 59 0.37 -6.40 4.47
C LEU A 59 0.90 -6.57 5.91
N MET A 60 0.63 -5.61 6.79
CA MET A 60 1.06 -5.65 8.19
C MET A 60 0.50 -6.88 8.91
N ALA A 61 -0.75 -7.25 8.64
CA ALA A 61 -1.36 -8.45 9.20
C ALA A 61 -0.63 -9.73 8.74
N GLU A 62 -0.30 -9.84 7.44
CA GLU A 62 0.43 -10.99 6.90
C GLU A 62 1.88 -11.05 7.41
N VAL A 63 2.57 -9.90 7.50
CA VAL A 63 3.93 -9.81 8.07
C VAL A 63 3.96 -10.24 9.54
N ALA A 64 2.97 -9.80 10.33
CA ALA A 64 2.83 -10.19 11.74
C ALA A 64 2.57 -11.69 11.90
N MET A 65 1.85 -12.32 10.95
CA MET A 65 1.66 -13.76 10.91
C MET A 65 2.93 -14.52 10.50
N GLY A 66 3.78 -13.90 9.68
CA GLY A 66 5.01 -14.49 9.09
C GLY A 66 6.23 -14.58 10.01
N LYS A 67 6.14 -14.14 11.27
CA LYS A 67 7.23 -14.07 12.28
C LYS A 67 8.29 -12.98 12.05
N SER A 68 8.07 -12.04 11.13
CA SER A 68 8.93 -10.85 11.08
C SER A 68 8.74 -10.03 12.35
N THR A 69 9.84 -9.55 12.91
CA THR A 69 9.83 -8.85 14.20
C THR A 69 9.76 -7.34 14.06
N PHE A 70 10.05 -6.80 12.88
CA PHE A 70 10.09 -5.36 12.63
C PHE A 70 9.72 -5.03 11.19
N LEU A 71 8.79 -4.08 11.05
CA LEU A 71 8.36 -3.52 9.77
C LEU A 71 8.45 -1.99 9.87
N GLU A 72 9.27 -1.39 9.02
CA GLU A 72 9.35 0.05 8.83
C GLU A 72 8.82 0.45 7.46
N ILE A 73 8.09 1.56 7.41
CA ILE A 73 7.50 2.08 6.20
C ILE A 73 7.85 3.57 6.10
N THR A 74 8.51 3.94 5.00
CA THR A 74 8.80 5.34 4.68
C THR A 74 8.02 5.76 3.44
N ALA A 75 7.13 6.73 3.61
CA ALA A 75 6.36 7.33 2.53
C ALA A 75 7.00 8.64 2.07
N ILE A 76 7.23 8.74 0.76
CA ILE A 76 7.64 9.97 0.08
C ILE A 76 6.38 10.55 -0.57
N ILE A 77 5.96 11.72 -0.10
CA ILE A 77 4.83 12.48 -0.65
C ILE A 77 5.44 13.60 -1.50
N VAL A 78 5.01 13.69 -2.75
CA VAL A 78 5.38 14.80 -3.64
C VAL A 78 4.19 15.76 -3.66
N ASP A 79 4.44 17.01 -3.26
CA ASP A 79 3.44 18.08 -3.21
C ASP A 79 2.96 18.55 -4.59
#